data_AF-A0A4Y5QUW1-F1
#
_entry.id   AF-A0A4Y5QUW1-F1
#
_cell.length_a   1.000
_cell.length_b   1.000
_cell.length_c   1.000
_cell.angle_alpha   90.00
_cell.angle_beta   90.00
_cell.angle_gamma   90.00
#
_symmetry.space_group_name_H-M   'P 1'
#
loop_
_entity.id
_entity.type
_entity.pdbx_description
1 polymer ?
#
loop_
_entity_poly.entity_id
_entity_poly.type
_entity_poly.pdbx_seq_one_letter_code
_entity_poly.pdbx_strand_id
1 'polypeptide(L)'
;NEKDLRKKSELQGTALGNLKQIYYYNEKAKTENKESHDQFLQHTILFKGFFTDHSWYNDLLVDFDSKDIVDKYKGKKVDLYGAYYGYQCAGGTPNKTACMYGGVTLHDNNRLTEEKKVPINLWLDGKQNT
;
A
#
# COMPACT_ATOMS: atom_id res chain seq x y z
N ASN A 1 -13.98 4.14 21.98
CA ASN A 1 -15.44 3.94 22.12
C ASN A 1 -16.11 4.40 20.82
N GLU A 2 -17.31 3.90 20.46
CA GLU A 2 -18.05 4.42 19.28
C GLU A 2 -18.30 5.93 19.41
N LYS A 3 -18.45 6.43 20.65
CA LYS A 3 -18.58 7.85 20.97
C LYS A 3 -17.35 8.70 20.62
N ASP A 4 -16.19 8.07 20.43
CA ASP A 4 -14.93 8.75 20.12
C ASP A 4 -14.64 8.74 18.60
N LEU A 5 -15.50 8.13 17.78
CA LEU A 5 -15.33 8.09 16.34
C LEU A 5 -15.53 9.48 15.74
N ARG A 6 -14.58 9.89 14.89
CA ARG A 6 -14.60 11.18 14.20
C ARG A 6 -15.83 11.29 13.30
N LYS A 7 -16.57 12.40 13.39
CA LYS A 7 -17.77 12.60 12.57
C LYS A 7 -17.39 12.96 11.14
N LYS A 8 -18.12 12.43 10.16
CA LYS A 8 -17.94 12.80 8.74
C LYS A 8 -18.04 14.32 8.51
N SER A 9 -18.88 15.02 9.27
CA SER A 9 -19.04 16.48 9.21
C SER A 9 -17.80 17.27 9.63
N GLU A 10 -16.82 16.62 10.27
CA GLU A 10 -15.56 17.26 10.68
C GLU A 10 -14.47 17.17 9.59
N LEU A 11 -14.76 16.51 8.47
CA LEU A 11 -13.88 16.52 7.30
C LEU A 11 -13.99 17.88 6.61
N GLN A 12 -12.84 18.51 6.35
CA GLN A 12 -12.76 19.84 5.77
C GLN A 12 -12.27 19.78 4.32
N GLY A 13 -12.72 20.75 3.50
CA GLY A 13 -12.25 20.96 2.13
C GLY A 13 -12.32 19.69 1.28
N THR A 14 -11.18 19.28 0.72
CA THR A 14 -11.06 18.15 -0.21
C THR A 14 -10.92 16.79 0.48
N ALA A 15 -10.93 16.71 1.81
CA ALA A 15 -10.63 15.49 2.55
C ALA A 15 -11.51 14.29 2.12
N LEU A 16 -12.82 14.48 1.93
CA LEU A 16 -13.71 13.41 1.48
C LEU A 16 -13.41 12.96 0.04
N GLY A 17 -13.04 13.91 -0.83
CA GLY A 17 -12.63 13.62 -2.21
C GLY A 17 -11.35 12.79 -2.25
N ASN A 18 -10.34 13.18 -1.46
CA ASN A 18 -9.07 12.47 -1.35
C ASN A 18 -9.26 11.06 -0.78
N LEU A 19 -10.12 10.91 0.24
CA LEU A 19 -10.49 9.58 0.78
C LEU A 19 -11.13 8.70 -0.29
N LYS A 20 -12.08 9.25 -1.07
CA LYS A 20 -12.70 8.49 -2.17
C LYS A 20 -11.66 8.12 -3.23
N GLN A 21 -10.75 9.02 -3.56
CA GLN A 21 -9.69 8.75 -4.53
C GLN A 21 -8.81 7.56 -4.08
N ILE A 22 -8.36 7.54 -2.83
CA ILE A 22 -7.45 6.48 -2.36
C ILE A 22 -8.15 5.14 -2.06
N TYR A 23 -9.46 5.12 -1.80
CA TYR A 23 -10.17 3.85 -1.54
C TYR A 23 -10.91 3.29 -2.77
N TYR A 24 -11.40 4.15 -3.66
CA TYR A 24 -12.25 3.75 -4.79
C TYR A 24 -11.60 3.93 -6.17
N TYR A 25 -10.87 5.03 -6.40
CA TYR A 25 -10.21 5.32 -7.69
C TYR A 25 -8.71 5.06 -7.68
N ASN A 26 -8.22 4.27 -6.72
CA ASN A 26 -6.79 4.04 -6.55
C ASN A 26 -6.21 3.20 -7.67
N GLU A 27 -4.91 3.37 -7.86
CA GLU A 27 -4.07 2.40 -8.55
C GLU A 27 -3.36 1.55 -7.50
N LYS A 28 -3.15 0.26 -7.80
CA LYS A 28 -2.61 -0.71 -6.84
C LYS A 28 -1.39 -1.41 -7.40
N ALA A 29 -0.38 -1.57 -6.57
CA ALA A 29 0.65 -2.56 -6.79
C ALA A 29 0.07 -3.91 -6.34
N LYS A 30 -0.08 -4.84 -7.29
CA LYS A 30 -0.48 -6.23 -7.03
C LYS A 30 0.44 -7.14 -7.83
N THR A 31 1.47 -7.67 -7.18
CA THR A 31 2.44 -8.54 -7.83
C THR A 31 3.03 -9.53 -6.83
N GLU A 32 3.58 -10.62 -7.35
CA GLU A 32 4.12 -11.72 -6.55
C GLU A 32 5.60 -11.92 -6.86
N ASN A 33 6.32 -12.51 -5.89
CA ASN A 33 7.70 -12.99 -6.04
C ASN A 33 8.67 -11.92 -6.58
N LYS A 34 8.60 -10.72 -6.02
CA LYS A 34 9.57 -9.63 -6.26
C LYS A 34 10.63 -9.63 -5.19
N GLU A 35 11.80 -9.09 -5.51
CA GLU A 35 12.90 -8.95 -4.58
C GLU A 35 13.61 -7.62 -4.87
N SER A 36 14.01 -6.92 -3.83
CA SER A 36 14.92 -5.78 -3.97
C SER A 36 15.78 -5.61 -2.72
N HIS A 37 17.04 -5.27 -2.95
CA HIS A 37 17.98 -4.83 -1.91
C HIS A 37 18.15 -3.30 -1.90
N ASP A 38 17.63 -2.61 -2.91
CA ASP A 38 17.78 -1.17 -3.05
C ASP A 38 16.96 -0.43 -1.98
N GLN A 39 17.53 0.66 -1.49
CA GLN A 39 16.89 1.55 -0.53
C GLN A 39 17.09 3.00 -0.96
N PHE A 40 16.13 3.87 -0.62
CA PHE A 40 16.30 5.32 -0.73
C PHE A 40 16.63 5.92 0.65
N LEU A 41 15.80 5.59 1.64
CA LEU A 41 16.02 5.81 3.08
C LEU A 41 16.10 4.47 3.82
N GLN A 42 16.63 4.49 5.04
CA GLN A 42 16.85 3.28 5.87
C GLN A 42 15.58 2.46 6.14
N HIS A 43 14.42 3.11 6.11
CA HIS A 43 13.10 2.56 6.37
C HIS A 43 12.28 2.37 5.07
N THR A 44 12.95 2.33 3.92
CA THR A 44 12.31 2.09 2.61
C THR A 44 12.93 0.92 1.85
N ILE A 45 12.19 0.35 0.90
CA ILE A 45 12.67 -0.57 -0.14
C ILE A 45 12.29 0.01 -1.50
N LEU A 46 13.26 0.16 -2.41
CA LEU A 46 13.06 0.69 -3.75
C LEU A 46 13.03 -0.46 -4.77
N PHE A 47 11.94 -0.58 -5.52
CA PHE A 47 11.83 -1.48 -6.66
C PHE A 47 12.02 -0.66 -7.95
N LYS A 48 13.23 -0.66 -8.49
CA LYS A 48 13.55 0.03 -9.74
C LYS A 48 12.91 -0.67 -10.94
N GLY A 49 12.39 0.10 -11.89
CA GLY A 49 11.73 -0.44 -13.09
C GLY A 49 10.54 -1.33 -12.77
N PHE A 50 9.87 -1.08 -11.64
CA PHE A 50 8.70 -1.82 -11.20
C PHE A 50 7.55 -1.73 -12.20
N PHE A 51 7.37 -0.56 -12.79
CA PHE A 51 6.31 -0.27 -13.75
C PHE A 51 6.86 -0.32 -15.17
N THR A 52 6.35 -1.25 -15.98
CA THR A 52 6.74 -1.40 -17.40
C THR A 52 5.82 -0.64 -18.35
N ASP A 53 4.53 -0.54 -18.02
CA ASP A 53 3.48 -0.01 -18.90
C ASP A 53 2.72 1.17 -18.27
N HIS A 54 3.29 1.79 -17.23
CA HIS A 54 2.68 2.94 -16.57
C HIS A 54 3.05 4.23 -17.30
N SER A 55 2.07 5.12 -17.49
CA SER A 55 2.23 6.35 -18.27
C SER A 55 3.23 7.35 -17.68
N TRP A 56 3.39 7.34 -16.35
CA TRP A 56 4.25 8.28 -15.62
C TRP A 56 5.39 7.67 -14.79
N TYR A 57 5.10 6.68 -13.94
CA TYR A 57 6.08 6.10 -13.01
C TYR A 57 6.88 4.96 -13.63
N ASN A 58 8.14 4.85 -13.22
CA ASN A 58 9.04 3.74 -13.52
C ASN A 58 9.29 2.89 -12.27
N ASP A 59 9.49 3.55 -11.12
CA ASP A 59 9.93 2.92 -9.88
C ASP A 59 8.83 2.93 -8.83
N LEU A 60 8.85 1.93 -7.94
CA LEU A 60 8.02 1.87 -6.74
C LEU A 60 8.89 1.94 -5.49
N LEU A 61 8.68 2.96 -4.65
CA LEU A 61 9.27 3.05 -3.32
C LEU A 61 8.27 2.58 -2.27
N VAL A 62 8.62 1.56 -1.50
CA VAL A 62 7.80 1.10 -0.39
C VAL A 62 8.36 1.65 0.90
N ASP A 63 7.52 2.34 1.66
CA ASP A 63 7.85 3.01 2.90
C ASP A 63 7.32 2.26 4.12
N PHE A 64 8.10 2.23 5.20
CA PHE A 64 7.81 1.51 6.44
C PHE A 64 8.11 2.38 7.65
N ASP A 65 7.44 2.10 8.78
CA ASP A 65 7.60 2.91 9.99
C ASP A 65 9.01 2.84 10.61
N SER A 66 9.80 1.80 10.30
CA SER A 66 11.13 1.63 10.89
C SER A 66 12.06 0.76 10.06
N LYS A 67 13.36 0.93 10.34
CA LYS A 67 14.43 0.08 9.80
C LYS A 67 14.23 -1.39 10.14
N ASP A 68 13.81 -1.69 11.37
CA ASP A 68 13.58 -3.07 11.84
C ASP A 68 12.49 -3.79 11.05
N ILE A 69 11.50 -3.05 10.53
CA ILE A 69 10.49 -3.61 9.64
C ILE A 69 11.09 -3.89 8.26
N VAL A 70 11.86 -2.95 7.70
CA VAL A 70 12.52 -3.14 6.39
C VAL A 70 13.43 -4.35 6.37
N ASP A 71 14.24 -4.54 7.40
CA ASP A 71 15.22 -5.64 7.45
C ASP A 71 14.54 -7.03 7.44
N LYS A 72 13.23 -7.10 7.70
CA LYS A 72 12.45 -8.35 7.53
C LYS A 72 12.25 -8.71 6.06
N TYR A 73 12.21 -7.74 5.16
CA TYR A 73 11.77 -7.89 3.77
C TYR A 73 12.85 -7.58 2.73
N LYS A 74 13.80 -6.70 3.05
CA LYS A 74 14.89 -6.31 2.14
C LYS A 74 15.70 -7.54 1.72
N GLY A 75 15.89 -7.71 0.41
CA GLY A 75 16.62 -8.83 -0.15
C GLY A 75 15.92 -10.18 -0.02
N LYS A 76 14.60 -10.17 0.19
CA LYS A 76 13.79 -11.39 0.22
C LYS A 76 12.75 -11.35 -0.88
N LYS A 77 12.31 -12.55 -1.28
CA LYS A 77 11.15 -12.72 -2.13
C LYS A 77 9.90 -12.30 -1.38
N VAL A 78 9.19 -11.35 -1.95
CA VAL A 78 7.99 -10.74 -1.37
C VAL A 78 6.89 -10.59 -2.40
N ASP A 79 5.66 -10.58 -1.91
CA ASP A 79 4.48 -10.19 -2.64
C ASP A 79 4.08 -8.78 -2.20
N LEU A 80 3.54 -8.00 -3.14
CA LEU A 80 3.09 -6.63 -2.90
C LEU A 80 1.59 -6.53 -3.14
N TYR A 81 0.88 -5.97 -2.17
CA TYR A 81 -0.51 -5.56 -2.29
C TYR A 81 -0.73 -4.24 -1.55
N GLY A 82 -0.94 -3.16 -2.31
CA GLY A 82 -1.25 -1.86 -1.71
C GLY A 82 -1.55 -0.78 -2.76
N ALA A 83 -2.19 0.29 -2.31
CA ALA A 83 -2.42 1.46 -3.15
C ALA A 83 -1.14 2.31 -3.20
N TYR A 84 -0.70 2.67 -4.40
CA TYR A 84 0.44 3.57 -4.58
C TYR A 84 -0.03 4.99 -4.95
N TYR A 85 0.83 5.97 -4.71
CA TYR A 85 0.58 7.38 -5.01
C TYR A 85 1.88 8.08 -5.39
N GLY A 86 1.84 9.05 -6.31
CA GLY A 86 3.00 9.88 -6.65
C GLY A 86 3.05 11.23 -5.92
N TYR A 87 1.89 11.73 -5.46
CA TYR A 87 1.82 13.04 -4.79
C TYR A 87 2.68 13.07 -3.53
N GLN A 88 3.63 14.01 -3.46
CA GLN A 88 4.61 14.12 -2.35
C GLN A 88 5.49 12.88 -2.15
N CYS A 89 5.59 12.00 -3.16
CA CYS A 89 6.58 10.93 -3.15
C CYS A 89 7.93 11.46 -3.63
N ALA A 90 8.99 11.20 -2.85
CA ALA A 90 10.37 11.44 -3.26
C ALA A 90 11.16 10.14 -3.11
N GLY A 91 11.80 9.70 -4.19
CA GLY A 91 12.58 8.46 -4.22
C GLY A 91 13.26 8.24 -5.57
N GLY A 92 13.99 7.12 -5.68
CA GLY A 92 14.49 6.53 -6.94
C GLY A 92 14.82 7.51 -8.06
N THR A 93 14.21 7.30 -9.23
CA THR A 93 14.31 8.21 -10.37
C THR A 93 13.56 9.53 -10.09
N PRO A 94 14.21 10.70 -10.25
CA PRO A 94 13.55 12.00 -10.06
C PRO A 94 12.25 12.12 -10.85
N ASN A 95 11.17 12.49 -10.16
CA ASN A 95 9.82 12.70 -10.71
C ASN A 95 9.14 11.48 -11.38
N LYS A 96 9.71 10.27 -11.28
CA LYS A 96 9.15 9.03 -11.86
C LYS A 96 9.03 7.87 -10.87
N THR A 97 8.99 8.18 -9.58
CA THR A 97 8.80 7.19 -8.52
C THR A 97 7.41 7.35 -7.91
N ALA A 98 6.67 6.26 -7.78
CA ALA A 98 5.47 6.20 -6.94
C ALA A 98 5.82 5.61 -5.56
N CYS A 99 5.08 6.00 -4.53
CA CYS A 99 5.26 5.54 -3.17
C CYS A 99 4.08 4.68 -2.72
N MET A 100 4.32 3.75 -1.81
CA MET A 100 3.31 2.93 -1.14
C MET A 100 3.73 2.73 0.31
N TYR A 101 2.79 2.76 1.24
CA TYR A 101 3.06 2.43 2.64
C TYR A 101 2.82 0.95 2.90
N GLY A 102 3.84 0.23 3.39
CA GLY A 102 3.74 -1.19 3.73
C GLY A 102 3.27 -2.06 2.55
N GLY A 103 2.27 -2.92 2.77
CA GLY A 103 1.70 -3.76 1.72
C GLY A 103 2.64 -4.86 1.22
N VAL A 104 3.57 -5.32 2.07
CA VAL A 104 4.57 -6.34 1.74
C VAL A 104 4.41 -7.58 2.60
N THR A 105 4.42 -8.75 1.98
CA THR A 105 4.43 -10.05 2.67
C THR A 105 5.54 -10.93 2.11
N LEU A 106 6.17 -11.77 2.94
CA LEU A 106 7.13 -12.77 2.45
C LEU A 106 6.42 -13.75 1.50
N HIS A 107 7.07 -14.07 0.38
CA HIS A 107 6.49 -14.93 -0.65
C HIS A 107 6.54 -16.42 -0.26
N ASP A 108 7.72 -16.87 0.17
CA ASP A 108 7.99 -18.29 0.39
C ASP A 108 7.09 -18.87 1.50
N ASN A 109 6.43 -19.99 1.20
CA ASN A 109 5.49 -20.70 2.09
C ASN A 109 4.29 -19.88 2.56
N ASN A 110 3.95 -18.76 1.90
CA ASN A 110 2.85 -17.89 2.29
C ASN A 110 1.63 -17.97 1.35
N ARG A 111 1.74 -18.72 0.24
CA ARG A 111 0.63 -18.95 -0.69
C ARG A 111 -0.26 -20.09 -0.21
N LEU A 112 -1.54 -19.80 0.00
CA LEU A 112 -2.55 -20.82 0.27
C LEU A 112 -2.89 -21.62 -1.00
N THR A 113 -3.17 -22.91 -0.84
CA THR A 113 -3.63 -23.78 -1.93
C THR A 113 -4.98 -23.32 -2.49
N GLU A 114 -5.86 -22.85 -1.62
CA GLU A 114 -7.19 -22.33 -1.97
C GLU A 114 -7.31 -20.86 -1.54
N GLU A 115 -8.05 -20.08 -2.32
CA GLU A 115 -8.33 -18.68 -1.97
C GLU A 115 -9.14 -18.59 -0.66
N LYS A 116 -8.59 -17.87 0.32
CA LYS A 116 -9.28 -17.62 1.58
C LYS A 116 -10.31 -16.51 1.41
N LYS A 117 -11.60 -16.88 1.45
CA LYS A 117 -12.69 -15.91 1.60
C LYS A 117 -12.74 -15.40 3.05
N VAL A 118 -12.64 -14.08 3.22
CA VAL A 118 -12.75 -13.42 4.53
C VAL A 118 -14.20 -12.96 4.73
N PRO A 119 -14.95 -13.51 5.72
CA PRO A 119 -16.31 -13.07 5.99
C PRO A 119 -16.32 -11.66 6.59
N ILE A 120 -17.28 -10.84 6.16
CA ILE A 120 -17.46 -9.47 6.64
C ILE A 120 -18.77 -9.41 7.40
N ASN A 121 -18.71 -9.04 8.68
CA ASN A 121 -19.90 -8.68 9.43
C ASN A 121 -20.05 -7.16 9.41
N LEU A 122 -21.15 -6.67 8.83
CA LEU A 122 -21.39 -5.24 8.66
C LEU A 122 -22.62 -4.83 9.46
N TRP A 123 -22.51 -3.77 10.27
CA TRP A 123 -23.62 -3.18 11.00
C TRP A 123 -23.80 -1.72 10.59
N LEU A 124 -25.05 -1.34 10.35
CA LEU A 124 -25.46 0.03 10.09
C LEU A 124 -26.52 0.40 11.12
N ASP A 125 -26.25 1.42 11.95
CA ASP A 125 -27.12 1.88 13.03
C ASP A 125 -27.61 0.73 13.94
N GLY A 126 -26.69 -0.18 14.28
CA GLY A 126 -26.96 -1.35 15.12
C GLY A 126 -27.61 -2.55 14.42
N LYS A 127 -28.05 -2.41 13.16
CA LYS A 127 -28.64 -3.50 12.38
C LYS A 127 -27.58 -4.20 11.54
N GLN A 128 -27.50 -5.53 11.64
CA GLN A 128 -26.62 -6.31 10.79
C GLN A 128 -27.12 -6.31 9.33
N ASN A 129 -26.20 -6.16 8.38
CA ASN A 129 -26.45 -6.22 6.95
C ASN A 129 -25.53 -7.28 6.31
N THR A 130 -26.02 -7.83 5.21
CA THR A 130 -25.29 -8.79 4.37
C THR A 130 -24.58 -8.04 3.24
#